data_AF-A0AA45WRK0-F1
#
_entry.id   AF-A0AA45WRK0-F1
#
_cell.length_a   1.000
_cell.length_b   1.000
_cell.length_c   1.000
_cell.angle_alpha   90.00
_cell.angle_beta   90.00
_cell.angle_gamma   90.00
#
_symmetry.space_group_name_H-M   'P 1'
#
loop_
_entity.id
_entity.type
_entity.pdbx_description
1 polymer ?
#
loop_
_entity_poly.entity_id
_entity_poly.type
_entity_poly.pdbx_seq_one_letter_code
_entity_poly.pdbx_strand_id
1 'polypeptide(L)'
;MKKTQVGLNKKVVRLNMDAGFFFERAVRSLDRHRYDRAVKYFRLAMEKEPDNPINHCNLAGILSELGRFEESNEVLEHVLNTVAPDLHECLFYMANNAANMGDLELAEDYLLEYLQHDPDGEFAEEAEEMLVMLAQELGRPPREPLPPHQPIHVQQHEEARQHLEQGRFLQAIQMMEDMLEEYPDFLAARNNLALAYYYIGEMEQALAAISEVLEMDPNNLHALCNLAVLSQHMGETEISTLIIDMLKKLIPLNQEHACKLATTLGILGEHAVAYELFARLVKYDDAQTVSLYHYAAVAAWNNGNPTRALSYWRRAVKLAPDEDVPAFHLIHAQELLDQEPLPKLQYHYQLPFEEQYLRLQDLASDQELLEQWKGNPLIRSSFFWALSRGDFETKRQVLNLLGWIADEEVSRLLEQFIRQEGLEPELKKLAEAILLRLKGDEPPRAEAGQQILACCLSHMSDASAEMKQAVERLWMLVRDEHEGQWRQLRKAEGWAAALEYLVSNHLGVRITQKEVAEKYQVSLSSVSRYVKLLGPLAQRCFD
;
A
#
# COMPACT_ATOMS: atom_id res chain seq x y z
N MET A 1 6.41 79.89 70.33
CA MET A 1 5.55 78.93 69.61
C MET A 1 5.57 79.24 68.12
N LYS A 2 5.79 78.18 67.32
CA LYS A 2 5.41 77.96 65.91
C LYS A 2 5.88 78.93 64.81
N LYS A 3 7.01 78.58 64.19
CA LYS A 3 7.23 78.77 62.74
C LYS A 3 6.60 77.58 62.00
N THR A 4 5.62 77.85 61.15
CA THR A 4 4.94 76.87 60.30
C THR A 4 5.84 76.49 59.14
N GLN A 5 6.36 75.26 59.16
CA GLN A 5 7.08 74.67 58.03
C GLN A 5 6.02 74.09 57.07
N VAL A 6 5.80 74.75 55.94
CA VAL A 6 4.94 74.24 54.87
C VAL A 6 5.73 73.12 54.16
N GLY A 7 5.41 71.87 54.50
CA GLY A 7 5.95 70.69 53.82
C GLY A 7 5.31 70.53 52.43
N LEU A 8 6.09 70.80 51.38
CA LEU A 8 5.75 70.43 50.01
C LEU A 8 5.78 68.90 49.88
N ASN A 9 4.62 68.26 50.03
CA ASN A 9 4.46 66.83 49.83
C ASN A 9 4.38 66.53 48.31
N LYS A 10 5.54 66.45 47.64
CA LYS A 10 5.61 65.97 46.25
C LYS A 10 5.34 64.46 46.25
N LYS A 11 4.13 64.05 45.85
CA LYS A 11 3.84 62.65 45.48
C LYS A 11 4.77 62.27 44.31
N VAL A 12 5.83 61.51 44.59
CA VAL A 12 6.67 60.92 43.55
C VAL A 12 5.94 59.70 43.01
N VAL A 13 5.30 59.84 41.84
CA VAL A 13 4.76 58.69 41.10
C VAL A 13 5.95 57.97 40.46
N ARG A 14 6.15 56.69 40.80
CA ARG A 14 7.14 55.85 40.10
C ARG A 14 6.61 55.60 38.68
N LEU A 15 7.33 56.12 37.69
CA LEU A 15 7.02 55.88 36.28
C LEU A 15 7.58 54.50 35.92
N ASN A 16 6.71 53.50 35.76
CA ASN A 16 7.12 52.22 35.19
C ASN A 16 7.21 52.36 33.67
N MET A 17 8.35 52.04 33.08
CA MET A 17 8.58 52.10 31.63
C MET A 17 8.63 50.69 31.06
N ASP A 18 7.54 49.96 31.25
CA ASP A 18 7.30 48.63 30.71
C ASP A 18 6.76 48.69 29.26
N ALA A 19 6.53 47.53 28.64
CA ALA A 19 6.03 47.45 27.27
C ALA A 19 4.69 48.19 27.12
N GLY A 20 3.75 47.98 28.06
CA GLY A 20 2.45 48.67 28.10
C GLY A 20 2.58 50.19 28.14
N PHE A 21 3.51 50.74 28.92
CA PHE A 21 3.80 52.18 28.93
C PHE A 21 4.24 52.70 27.55
N PHE A 22 5.11 51.98 26.86
CA PHE A 22 5.57 52.39 25.52
C PHE A 22 4.47 52.21 24.48
N PHE A 23 3.70 51.13 24.53
CA PHE A 23 2.54 50.86 23.68
C PHE A 23 1.52 52.00 23.76
N GLU A 24 1.09 52.41 24.96
CA GLU A 24 0.16 53.53 25.12
C GLU A 24 0.68 54.84 24.52
N ARG A 25 2.00 55.11 24.63
CA ARG A 25 2.60 56.31 24.04
C ARG A 25 2.70 56.21 22.53
N ALA A 26 2.88 55.01 22.00
CA ALA A 26 2.87 54.74 20.58
C ALA A 26 1.49 55.03 19.99
N VAL A 27 0.43 54.46 20.58
CA VAL A 27 -0.98 54.73 20.21
C VAL A 27 -1.33 56.22 20.32
N ARG A 28 -1.01 56.89 21.44
CA ARG A 28 -1.24 58.35 21.56
C ARG A 28 -0.42 59.19 20.56
N SER A 29 0.66 58.64 20.02
CA SER A 29 1.44 59.30 18.97
C SER A 29 0.79 59.10 17.61
N LEU A 30 0.20 57.93 17.36
CA LEU A 30 -0.64 57.65 16.18
C LEU A 30 -1.90 58.51 16.15
N ASP A 31 -2.63 58.63 17.25
CA ASP A 31 -3.83 59.50 17.35
C ASP A 31 -3.54 60.97 17.01
N ARG A 32 -2.27 61.35 17.06
CA ARG A 32 -1.79 62.71 16.77
C ARG A 32 -1.01 62.79 15.46
N HIS A 33 -1.06 61.75 14.61
CA HIS A 33 -0.37 61.63 13.34
C HIS A 33 1.15 61.87 13.44
N ARG A 34 1.77 61.48 14.56
CA ARG A 34 3.23 61.57 14.79
C ARG A 34 3.86 60.20 14.60
N TYR A 35 3.84 59.73 13.36
CA TYR A 35 4.26 58.38 12.95
C TYR A 35 5.71 58.05 13.35
N ASP A 36 6.67 58.96 13.17
CA ASP A 36 8.08 58.73 13.59
C ASP A 36 8.21 58.44 15.09
N ARG A 37 7.39 59.11 15.92
CA ARG A 37 7.38 58.88 17.36
C ARG A 37 6.67 57.59 17.71
N ALA A 38 5.61 57.24 16.98
CA ALA A 38 4.90 55.98 17.14
C ALA A 38 5.84 54.80 16.85
N VAL A 39 6.53 54.80 15.70
CA VAL A 39 7.54 53.78 15.33
C VAL A 39 8.58 53.62 16.44
N LYS A 40 9.12 54.74 16.95
CA LYS A 40 10.10 54.69 18.05
C LYS A 40 9.53 54.03 19.30
N TYR A 41 8.30 54.33 19.67
CA TYR A 41 7.68 53.75 20.86
C TYR A 41 7.27 52.29 20.68
N PHE A 42 6.81 51.88 19.49
CA PHE A 42 6.55 50.47 19.20
C PHE A 42 7.83 49.63 19.18
N ARG A 43 8.94 50.13 18.63
CA ARG A 43 10.24 49.45 18.75
C ARG A 43 10.67 49.26 20.20
N LEU A 44 10.47 50.28 21.04
CA LEU A 44 10.75 50.16 22.48
C LEU A 44 9.80 49.18 23.20
N ALA A 45 8.54 49.09 22.78
CA ALA A 45 7.61 48.09 23.31
C ALA A 45 8.03 46.66 22.91
N MET A 46 8.38 46.46 21.65
CA MET A 46 8.92 45.21 21.09
C MET A 46 10.23 44.78 21.78
N GLU A 47 11.16 45.70 22.07
CA GLU A 47 12.37 45.40 22.84
C GLU A 47 12.08 44.92 24.27
N LYS A 48 10.94 45.31 24.84
CA LYS A 48 10.53 44.91 26.20
C LYS A 48 9.77 43.59 26.21
N GLU A 49 9.01 43.31 25.16
CA GLU A 49 8.25 42.07 24.97
C GLU A 49 8.49 41.56 23.54
N PRO A 50 9.64 40.89 23.30
CA PRO A 50 10.01 40.42 21.96
C PRO A 50 9.09 39.29 21.45
N ASP A 51 8.48 38.53 22.36
CA ASP A 51 7.61 37.40 22.01
C ASP A 51 6.13 37.80 21.84
N ASN A 52 5.82 39.10 21.83
CA ASN A 52 4.44 39.59 21.72
C ASN A 52 4.14 40.02 20.26
N PRO A 53 3.41 39.20 19.47
CA PRO A 53 3.18 39.46 18.05
C PRO A 53 2.39 40.76 17.81
N ILE A 54 1.54 41.18 18.75
CA ILE A 54 0.76 42.42 18.64
C ILE A 54 1.68 43.64 18.50
N ASN A 55 2.80 43.68 19.22
CA ASN A 55 3.75 44.79 19.13
C ASN A 55 4.45 44.83 17.75
N HIS A 56 4.74 43.67 17.18
CA HIS A 56 5.35 43.54 15.86
C HIS A 56 4.38 43.93 14.74
N CYS A 57 3.15 43.39 14.74
CA CYS A 57 2.14 43.72 13.73
C CYS A 57 1.77 45.21 13.75
N ASN A 58 1.65 45.83 14.93
CA ASN A 58 1.43 47.27 15.03
C ASN A 58 2.61 48.09 14.50
N LEU A 59 3.85 47.65 14.72
CA LEU A 59 5.02 48.29 14.14
C LEU A 59 5.03 48.18 12.61
N ALA A 60 4.78 46.97 12.09
CA ALA A 60 4.68 46.68 10.67
C ALA A 60 3.64 47.56 9.98
N GLY A 61 2.40 47.60 10.49
CA GLY A 61 1.33 48.43 9.92
C GLY A 61 1.69 49.92 9.80
N ILE A 62 2.42 50.48 10.79
CA ILE A 62 2.86 51.88 10.72
C ILE A 62 3.99 52.07 9.71
N LEU A 63 4.87 51.08 9.55
CA LEU A 63 5.91 51.11 8.53
C LEU A 63 5.29 51.07 7.13
N SER A 64 4.25 50.25 6.91
CA SER A 64 3.43 50.25 5.69
C SER A 64 2.79 51.61 5.42
N GLU A 65 2.15 52.22 6.41
CA GLU A 65 1.55 53.57 6.30
C GLU A 65 2.58 54.66 5.96
N LEU A 66 3.84 54.47 6.34
CA LEU A 66 4.95 55.36 6.01
C LEU A 66 5.58 55.07 4.64
N GLY A 67 5.09 54.07 3.90
CA GLY A 67 5.67 53.61 2.64
C GLY A 67 7.00 52.87 2.79
N ARG A 68 7.31 52.39 4.00
CA ARG A 68 8.53 51.63 4.32
C ARG A 68 8.20 50.14 4.29
N PHE A 69 7.81 49.67 3.10
CA PHE A 69 7.24 48.33 2.88
C PHE A 69 8.24 47.21 3.16
N GLU A 70 9.49 47.37 2.75
CA GLU A 70 10.53 46.35 2.98
C GLU A 70 10.81 46.16 4.48
N GLU A 71 10.93 47.25 5.24
CA GLU A 71 11.10 47.17 6.70
C GLU A 71 9.86 46.59 7.39
N SER A 72 8.67 46.82 6.84
CA SER A 72 7.45 46.18 7.35
C SER A 72 7.50 44.67 7.11
N ASN A 73 7.88 44.23 5.91
CA ASN A 73 7.95 42.81 5.56
C ASN A 73 8.99 42.08 6.39
N GLU A 74 10.16 42.68 6.66
CA GLU A 74 11.17 42.11 7.56
C GLU A 74 10.60 41.83 8.97
N VAL A 75 9.75 42.73 9.49
CA VAL A 75 9.09 42.55 10.80
C VAL A 75 8.03 41.44 10.72
N LEU A 76 7.22 41.41 9.67
CA LEU A 76 6.15 40.40 9.49
C LEU A 76 6.73 39.00 9.28
N GLU A 77 7.79 38.86 8.49
CA GLU A 77 8.53 37.61 8.33
C GLU A 77 9.14 37.13 9.64
N HIS A 78 9.65 38.04 10.48
CA HIS A 78 10.16 37.67 11.79
C HIS A 78 9.05 37.08 12.69
N VAL A 79 7.83 37.64 12.61
CA VAL A 79 6.68 37.11 13.35
C VAL A 79 6.37 35.68 12.93
N LEU A 80 6.19 35.44 11.63
CA LEU A 80 5.88 34.11 11.07
C LEU A 80 7.00 33.08 11.35
N ASN A 81 8.26 33.50 11.28
CA ASN A 81 9.37 32.55 11.44
C ASN A 81 9.69 32.22 12.91
N THR A 82 9.40 33.13 13.86
CA THR A 82 9.97 33.01 15.22
C THR A 82 9.03 33.33 16.37
N VAL A 83 8.03 34.20 16.19
CA VAL A 83 7.19 34.68 17.31
C VAL A 83 5.85 33.96 17.35
N ALA A 84 5.14 33.92 16.22
CA ALA A 84 3.82 33.31 16.08
C ALA A 84 3.67 32.75 14.66
N PRO A 85 4.12 31.51 14.40
CA PRO A 85 4.07 30.89 13.08
C PRO A 85 2.66 30.62 12.55
N ASP A 86 1.66 30.65 13.43
CA ASP A 86 0.24 30.45 13.15
C ASP A 86 -0.52 31.75 12.87
N LEU A 87 0.13 32.92 12.95
CA LEU A 87 -0.48 34.22 12.67
C LEU A 87 -0.41 34.56 11.17
N HIS A 88 -1.15 33.80 10.37
CA HIS A 88 -1.12 33.88 8.91
C HIS A 88 -1.61 35.22 8.36
N GLU A 89 -2.30 36.06 9.14
CA GLU A 89 -2.68 37.43 8.77
C GLU A 89 -1.46 38.30 8.38
N CYS A 90 -0.27 37.94 8.87
CA CYS A 90 0.98 38.55 8.42
C CYS A 90 1.20 38.43 6.91
N LEU A 91 0.79 37.33 6.28
CA LEU A 91 0.88 37.12 4.83
C LEU A 91 -0.02 38.10 4.07
N PHE A 92 -1.24 38.35 4.57
CA PHE A 92 -2.13 39.36 4.00
C PHE A 92 -1.52 40.78 4.07
N TYR A 93 -0.90 41.15 5.19
CA TYR A 93 -0.20 42.43 5.30
C TYR A 93 1.01 42.53 4.34
N MET A 94 1.75 41.43 4.15
CA MET A 94 2.87 41.37 3.19
C MET A 94 2.37 41.46 1.74
N ALA A 95 1.23 40.86 1.41
CA ALA A 95 0.58 41.00 0.10
C ALA A 95 0.23 42.46 -0.20
N ASN A 96 -0.38 43.16 0.76
CA ASN A 96 -0.69 44.59 0.64
C ASN A 96 0.59 45.42 0.41
N ASN A 97 1.67 45.13 1.14
CA ASN A 97 2.95 45.80 0.96
C ASN A 97 3.54 45.53 -0.44
N ALA A 98 3.52 44.28 -0.91
CA ALA A 98 4.00 43.90 -2.23
C ALA A 98 3.21 44.60 -3.35
N ALA A 99 1.88 44.66 -3.23
CA ALA A 99 1.02 45.37 -4.18
C ALA A 99 1.37 46.87 -4.23
N ASN A 100 1.62 47.52 -3.09
CA ASN A 100 2.03 48.93 -3.05
C ASN A 100 3.44 49.18 -3.61
N MET A 101 4.33 48.18 -3.57
CA MET A 101 5.63 48.22 -4.25
C MET A 101 5.53 47.97 -5.76
N GLY A 102 4.37 47.53 -6.26
CA GLY A 102 4.14 47.19 -7.65
C GLY A 102 4.58 45.78 -8.04
N ASP A 103 4.92 44.94 -7.07
CA ASP A 103 5.25 43.53 -7.27
C ASP A 103 3.97 42.69 -7.19
N LEU A 104 3.20 42.71 -8.28
CA LEU A 104 1.85 42.13 -8.34
C LEU A 104 1.88 40.60 -8.25
N GLU A 105 2.90 39.97 -8.84
CA GLU A 105 3.09 38.52 -8.75
C GLU A 105 3.40 38.08 -7.31
N LEU A 106 4.28 38.79 -6.61
CA LEU A 106 4.60 38.48 -5.22
C LEU A 106 3.40 38.73 -4.29
N ALA A 107 2.62 39.78 -4.56
CA ALA A 107 1.37 40.03 -3.84
C ALA A 107 0.37 38.87 -4.03
N GLU A 108 0.22 38.37 -5.25
CA GLU A 108 -0.63 37.22 -5.55
C GLU A 108 -0.14 35.96 -4.82
N ASP A 109 1.17 35.69 -4.80
CA ASP A 109 1.73 34.53 -4.10
C ASP A 109 1.44 34.57 -2.58
N TYR A 110 1.60 35.73 -1.93
CA TYR A 110 1.28 35.87 -0.50
C TYR A 110 -0.22 35.71 -0.18
N LEU A 111 -1.11 36.17 -1.07
CA LEU A 111 -2.57 35.98 -0.89
C LEU A 111 -2.97 34.51 -1.02
N LEU A 112 -2.37 33.81 -1.99
CA LEU A 112 -2.59 32.37 -2.17
C LEU A 112 -2.11 31.58 -0.96
N GLU A 113 -0.94 31.93 -0.41
CA GLU A 113 -0.40 31.31 0.81
C GLU A 113 -1.30 31.61 2.02
N TYR A 114 -1.77 32.85 2.18
CA TYR A 114 -2.72 33.22 3.23
C TYR A 114 -4.00 32.38 3.17
N LEU A 115 -4.68 32.35 2.02
CA LEU A 115 -5.93 31.60 1.83
C LEU A 115 -5.72 30.08 1.88
N GLN A 116 -4.51 29.59 1.59
CA GLN A 116 -4.17 28.19 1.79
C GLN A 116 -4.13 27.83 3.27
N HIS A 117 -3.59 28.71 4.12
CA HIS A 117 -3.45 28.45 5.56
C HIS A 117 -4.72 28.78 6.36
N ASP A 118 -5.43 29.83 5.99
CA ASP A 118 -6.61 30.32 6.70
C ASP A 118 -7.75 30.72 5.73
N PRO A 119 -8.46 29.72 5.14
CA PRO A 119 -9.50 29.96 4.14
C PRO A 119 -10.72 30.74 4.66
N ASP A 120 -10.99 30.65 5.96
CA ASP A 120 -12.10 31.32 6.65
C ASP A 120 -11.58 32.44 7.59
N GLY A 121 -10.37 32.93 7.32
CA GLY A 121 -9.67 33.92 8.14
C GLY A 121 -10.29 35.31 8.13
N GLU A 122 -9.83 36.19 9.03
CA GLU A 122 -10.36 37.56 9.19
C GLU A 122 -10.34 38.38 7.89
N PHE A 123 -9.36 38.13 7.02
CA PHE A 123 -9.15 38.85 5.76
C PHE A 123 -9.43 37.98 4.51
N ALA A 124 -10.13 36.86 4.66
CA ALA A 124 -10.34 35.92 3.55
C ALA A 124 -11.12 36.56 2.38
N GLU A 125 -12.22 37.27 2.69
CA GLU A 125 -13.01 37.98 1.67
C GLU A 125 -12.17 39.05 0.96
N GLU A 126 -11.41 39.86 1.70
CA GLU A 126 -10.54 40.88 1.12
C GLU A 126 -9.40 40.29 0.29
N ALA A 127 -8.86 39.14 0.71
CA ALA A 127 -7.81 38.45 -0.03
C ALA A 127 -8.32 37.90 -1.37
N GLU A 128 -9.53 37.32 -1.39
CA GLU A 128 -10.19 36.88 -2.63
C GLU A 128 -10.49 38.06 -3.57
N GLU A 129 -11.02 39.16 -3.04
CA GLU A 129 -11.24 40.38 -3.83
C GLU A 129 -9.94 40.93 -4.42
N MET A 130 -8.85 40.92 -3.65
CA MET A 130 -7.54 41.36 -4.09
C MET A 130 -6.95 40.46 -5.17
N LEU A 131 -7.12 39.14 -5.08
CA LEU A 131 -6.72 38.20 -6.14
C LEU A 131 -7.44 38.50 -7.46
N VAL A 132 -8.74 38.79 -7.41
CA VAL A 132 -9.52 39.16 -8.61
C VAL A 132 -8.99 40.46 -9.23
N MET A 133 -8.65 41.46 -8.41
CA MET A 133 -8.07 42.72 -8.88
C MET A 133 -6.69 42.52 -9.51
N LEU A 134 -5.79 41.78 -8.84
CA LEU A 134 -4.45 41.48 -9.35
C LEU A 134 -4.50 40.71 -10.68
N ALA A 135 -5.41 39.75 -10.79
CA ALA A 135 -5.63 38.98 -12.01
C ALA A 135 -6.00 39.87 -13.21
N GLN A 136 -6.86 40.87 -12.98
CA GLN A 136 -7.24 41.84 -14.00
C GLN A 136 -6.04 42.68 -14.46
N GLU A 137 -5.23 43.17 -13.53
CA GLU A 137 -4.02 43.96 -13.83
C GLU A 137 -2.95 43.11 -14.54
N LEU A 138 -2.80 41.84 -14.17
CA LEU A 138 -1.89 40.88 -14.81
C LEU A 138 -2.40 40.34 -16.16
N GLY A 139 -3.67 40.59 -16.52
CA GLY A 139 -4.27 40.15 -17.77
C GLY A 139 -4.46 38.63 -17.88
N ARG A 140 -4.64 37.95 -16.75
CA ARG A 140 -4.85 36.49 -16.66
C ARG A 140 -5.98 36.16 -15.68
N PRO A 141 -6.60 34.96 -15.74
CA PRO A 141 -7.55 34.55 -14.71
C PRO A 141 -6.86 34.46 -13.33
N PRO A 142 -7.61 34.71 -12.23
CA PRO A 142 -7.05 34.61 -10.87
C PRO A 142 -6.59 33.19 -10.61
N ARG A 143 -5.43 33.07 -9.96
CA ARG A 143 -4.96 31.79 -9.44
C ARG A 143 -5.81 31.40 -8.23
N GLU A 144 -6.06 30.11 -8.08
CA GLU A 144 -6.77 29.56 -6.92
C GLU A 144 -5.75 29.09 -5.87
N PRO A 145 -6.02 29.27 -4.57
CA PRO A 145 -5.16 28.76 -3.51
C PRO A 145 -5.05 27.25 -3.64
N LEU A 146 -3.83 26.72 -3.51
CA LEU A 146 -3.64 25.29 -3.38
C LEU A 146 -4.32 24.85 -2.08
N PRO A 147 -4.98 23.67 -2.03
CA PRO A 147 -5.57 23.21 -0.79
C PRO A 147 -4.52 23.19 0.35
N PRO A 148 -4.88 23.58 1.59
CA PRO A 148 -4.01 23.39 2.75
C PRO A 148 -3.54 21.94 2.76
N HIS A 149 -2.25 21.69 3.10
CA HIS A 149 -1.62 20.36 3.21
C HIS A 149 -2.51 19.18 2.82
N GLN A 150 -2.20 18.46 1.72
CA GLN A 150 -3.00 17.34 1.17
C GLN A 150 -4.04 16.86 2.19
N PRO A 151 -5.32 17.24 2.02
CA PRO A 151 -6.35 17.04 3.05
C PRO A 151 -6.23 15.65 3.67
N ILE A 152 -6.53 15.48 4.96
CA ILE A 152 -6.33 14.20 5.67
C ILE A 152 -6.85 13.00 4.86
N HIS A 153 -7.99 13.16 4.16
CA HIS A 153 -8.52 12.15 3.24
C HIS A 153 -7.63 11.86 2.02
N VAL A 154 -6.96 12.85 1.42
CA VAL A 154 -5.95 12.65 0.36
C VAL A 154 -4.73 11.90 0.89
N GLN A 155 -4.27 12.21 2.11
CA GLN A 155 -3.17 11.45 2.73
C GLN A 155 -3.58 10.00 3.04
N GLN A 156 -4.77 9.81 3.62
CA GLN A 156 -5.34 8.47 3.89
C GLN A 156 -5.56 7.68 2.60
N HIS A 157 -5.98 8.34 1.52
CA HIS A 157 -6.12 7.73 0.21
C HIS A 157 -4.80 7.31 -0.39
N GLU A 158 -3.75 8.14 -0.26
CA GLU A 158 -2.42 7.79 -0.72
C GLU A 158 -1.84 6.61 0.09
N GLU A 159 -2.06 6.57 1.40
CA GLU A 159 -1.70 5.41 2.25
C GLU A 159 -2.47 4.15 1.81
N ALA A 160 -3.79 4.25 1.61
CA ALA A 160 -4.61 3.14 1.15
C ALA A 160 -4.20 2.66 -0.27
N ARG A 161 -3.79 3.58 -1.13
CA ARG A 161 -3.22 3.28 -2.45
C ARG A 161 -1.87 2.57 -2.32
N GLN A 162 -1.01 2.96 -1.39
CA GLN A 162 0.24 2.22 -1.14
C GLN A 162 -0.06 0.79 -0.67
N HIS A 163 -1.08 0.60 0.17
CA HIS A 163 -1.52 -0.75 0.54
C HIS A 163 -1.99 -1.56 -0.68
N LEU A 164 -2.70 -0.95 -1.65
CA LEU A 164 -3.03 -1.59 -2.93
C LEU A 164 -1.80 -2.01 -3.73
N GLU A 165 -0.83 -1.10 -3.91
CA GLU A 165 0.40 -1.35 -4.68
C GLU A 165 1.25 -2.46 -4.05
N GLN A 166 1.16 -2.59 -2.73
CA GLN A 166 1.79 -3.62 -1.92
C GLN A 166 0.98 -4.93 -1.88
N GLY A 167 -0.18 -5.00 -2.52
CA GLY A 167 -1.07 -6.16 -2.52
C GLY A 167 -1.77 -6.44 -1.18
N ARG A 168 -1.76 -5.49 -0.24
CA ARG A 168 -2.47 -5.55 1.04
C ARG A 168 -3.93 -5.13 0.84
N PHE A 169 -4.63 -5.86 -0.04
CA PHE A 169 -5.94 -5.45 -0.57
C PHE A 169 -7.01 -5.31 0.52
N LEU A 170 -7.02 -6.20 1.52
CA LEU A 170 -8.00 -6.14 2.61
C LEU A 170 -7.81 -4.91 3.51
N GLN A 171 -6.57 -4.51 3.76
CA GLN A 171 -6.27 -3.29 4.51
C GLN A 171 -6.67 -2.05 3.71
N ALA A 172 -6.37 -2.04 2.41
CA ALA A 172 -6.80 -0.95 1.52
C ALA A 172 -8.32 -0.82 1.45
N ILE A 173 -9.06 -1.94 1.39
CA ILE A 173 -10.53 -1.95 1.41
C ILE A 173 -11.03 -1.30 2.69
N GLN A 174 -10.58 -1.76 3.86
CA GLN A 174 -11.04 -1.21 5.13
C GLN A 174 -10.79 0.30 5.22
N MET A 175 -9.58 0.75 4.88
CA MET A 175 -9.23 2.18 4.91
C MET A 175 -10.09 3.00 3.95
N MET A 176 -10.38 2.49 2.76
CA MET A 176 -11.21 3.18 1.77
C MET A 176 -12.68 3.17 2.14
N GLU A 177 -13.20 2.09 2.74
CA GLU A 177 -14.56 2.05 3.29
C GLU A 177 -14.71 3.09 4.40
N ASP A 178 -13.82 3.10 5.39
CA ASP A 178 -13.83 4.06 6.50
C ASP A 178 -13.78 5.51 5.98
N MET A 179 -12.91 5.77 4.99
CA MET A 179 -12.78 7.10 4.40
C MET A 179 -14.03 7.51 3.61
N LEU A 180 -14.72 6.57 2.95
CA LEU A 180 -15.96 6.86 2.21
C LEU A 180 -17.17 7.02 3.12
N GLU A 181 -17.12 6.58 4.39
CA GLU A 181 -18.12 6.95 5.39
C GLU A 181 -18.07 8.45 5.73
N GLU A 182 -16.86 9.02 5.81
CA GLU A 182 -16.64 10.43 6.13
C GLU A 182 -16.69 11.33 4.89
N TYR A 183 -16.20 10.84 3.73
CA TYR A 183 -16.11 11.56 2.47
C TYR A 183 -16.81 10.79 1.33
N PRO A 184 -18.16 10.72 1.30
CA PRO A 184 -18.90 9.90 0.33
C PRO A 184 -18.65 10.28 -1.13
N ASP A 185 -18.33 11.53 -1.42
CA ASP A 185 -18.13 12.05 -2.78
C ASP A 185 -16.69 11.87 -3.28
N PHE A 186 -15.81 11.22 -2.52
CA PHE A 186 -14.41 11.05 -2.90
C PHE A 186 -14.23 9.95 -3.97
N LEU A 187 -14.47 10.31 -5.23
CA LEU A 187 -14.49 9.38 -6.37
C LEU A 187 -13.18 8.61 -6.57
N ALA A 188 -12.02 9.24 -6.30
CA ALA A 188 -10.72 8.60 -6.44
C ALA A 188 -10.55 7.42 -5.47
N ALA A 189 -11.08 7.56 -4.25
CA ALA A 189 -11.12 6.49 -3.26
C ALA A 189 -12.01 5.35 -3.71
N ARG A 190 -13.23 5.67 -4.15
CA ARG A 190 -14.20 4.67 -4.61
C ARG A 190 -13.71 3.90 -5.85
N ASN A 191 -13.01 4.57 -6.77
CA ASN A 191 -12.34 3.93 -7.90
C ASN A 191 -11.26 2.92 -7.47
N ASN A 192 -10.45 3.28 -6.47
CA ASN A 192 -9.42 2.40 -5.93
C ASN A 192 -10.02 1.27 -5.08
N LEU A 193 -11.12 1.52 -4.38
CA LEU A 193 -11.89 0.49 -3.65
C LEU A 193 -12.43 -0.56 -4.63
N ALA A 194 -13.00 -0.13 -5.76
CA ALA A 194 -13.43 -1.05 -6.81
C ALA A 194 -12.28 -1.91 -7.35
N LEU A 195 -11.09 -1.32 -7.51
CA LEU A 195 -9.89 -2.05 -7.91
C LEU A 195 -9.45 -3.05 -6.82
N ALA A 196 -9.56 -2.68 -5.55
CA ALA A 196 -9.26 -3.56 -4.43
C ALA A 196 -10.20 -4.78 -4.39
N TYR A 197 -11.51 -4.56 -4.53
CA TYR A 197 -12.51 -5.63 -4.63
C TYR A 197 -12.28 -6.52 -5.85
N TYR A 198 -11.94 -5.94 -7.00
CA TYR A 198 -11.55 -6.70 -8.19
C TYR A 198 -10.38 -7.64 -7.89
N TYR A 199 -9.34 -7.11 -7.25
CA TYR A 199 -8.20 -7.94 -6.89
C TYR A 199 -8.64 -9.07 -5.99
N ILE A 200 -9.38 -8.87 -4.90
CA ILE A 200 -9.81 -10.00 -4.05
C ILE A 200 -10.91 -10.90 -4.66
N GLY A 201 -11.33 -10.66 -5.90
CA GLY A 201 -12.33 -11.47 -6.61
C GLY A 201 -13.79 -11.16 -6.26
N GLU A 202 -14.05 -10.10 -5.49
CA GLU A 202 -15.38 -9.61 -5.13
C GLU A 202 -15.95 -8.76 -6.28
N MET A 203 -16.29 -9.42 -7.40
CA MET A 203 -16.65 -8.78 -8.66
C MET A 203 -17.93 -7.92 -8.58
N GLU A 204 -18.91 -8.36 -7.79
CA GLU A 204 -20.20 -7.66 -7.65
C GLU A 204 -20.01 -6.31 -6.96
N GLN A 205 -19.21 -6.27 -5.89
CA GLN A 205 -18.86 -5.07 -5.15
C GLN A 205 -17.98 -4.13 -5.99
N ALA A 206 -17.04 -4.68 -6.77
CA ALA A 206 -16.24 -3.89 -7.70
C ALA A 206 -17.11 -3.16 -8.74
N LEU A 207 -18.09 -3.86 -9.33
CA LEU A 207 -19.02 -3.26 -10.29
C LEU A 207 -19.96 -2.23 -9.65
N ALA A 208 -20.45 -2.49 -8.44
CA ALA A 208 -21.28 -1.54 -7.69
C ALA A 208 -20.51 -0.23 -7.44
N ALA A 209 -19.29 -0.31 -6.93
CA ALA A 209 -18.45 0.85 -6.66
C ALA A 209 -18.14 1.66 -7.93
N ILE A 210 -17.86 1.01 -9.06
CA ILE A 210 -17.65 1.70 -10.35
C ILE A 210 -18.93 2.33 -10.87
N SER A 211 -20.07 1.66 -10.71
CA SER A 211 -21.37 2.19 -11.13
C SER A 211 -21.70 3.46 -10.37
N GLU A 212 -21.48 3.50 -9.05
CA GLU A 212 -21.64 4.70 -8.24
C GLU A 212 -20.73 5.84 -8.71
N VAL A 213 -19.47 5.56 -9.06
CA VAL A 213 -18.57 6.60 -9.63
C VAL A 213 -19.10 7.13 -10.96
N LEU A 214 -19.57 6.26 -11.86
CA LEU A 214 -20.08 6.66 -13.18
C LEU A 214 -21.45 7.35 -13.11
N GLU A 215 -22.25 7.09 -12.07
CA GLU A 215 -23.48 7.84 -11.80
C GLU A 215 -23.18 9.29 -11.39
N MET A 216 -22.13 9.50 -10.60
CA MET A 216 -21.69 10.84 -10.16
C MET A 216 -20.89 11.59 -11.24
N ASP A 217 -19.97 10.88 -11.92
CA ASP A 217 -19.15 11.40 -13.01
C ASP A 217 -19.13 10.41 -14.18
N PRO A 218 -20.06 10.57 -15.15
CA PRO A 218 -20.14 9.69 -16.32
C PRO A 218 -18.90 9.66 -17.21
N ASN A 219 -18.02 10.66 -17.09
CA ASN A 219 -16.81 10.78 -17.91
C ASN A 219 -15.54 10.42 -17.13
N ASN A 220 -15.68 9.83 -15.94
CA ASN A 220 -14.55 9.49 -15.09
C ASN A 220 -13.64 8.46 -15.77
N LEU A 221 -12.44 8.88 -16.18
CA LEU A 221 -11.51 8.02 -16.93
C LEU A 221 -11.11 6.77 -16.15
N HIS A 222 -10.86 6.89 -14.84
CA HIS A 222 -10.44 5.75 -14.02
C HIS A 222 -11.56 4.71 -13.93
N ALA A 223 -12.79 5.16 -13.72
CA ALA A 223 -13.97 4.28 -13.66
C ALA A 223 -14.24 3.61 -15.01
N LEU A 224 -14.19 4.33 -16.13
CA LEU A 224 -14.34 3.77 -17.48
C LEU A 224 -13.26 2.73 -17.79
N CYS A 225 -12.00 3.03 -17.42
CA CYS A 225 -10.89 2.09 -17.57
C CYS A 225 -11.08 0.82 -16.72
N ASN A 226 -11.51 0.96 -15.46
CA ASN A 226 -11.78 -0.18 -14.59
C ASN A 226 -12.97 -1.01 -15.09
N LEU A 227 -14.05 -0.35 -15.54
CA LEU A 227 -15.23 -1.01 -16.12
C LEU A 227 -14.86 -1.84 -17.35
N ALA A 228 -14.05 -1.30 -18.26
CA ALA A 228 -13.61 -2.04 -19.45
C ALA A 228 -12.86 -3.34 -19.07
N VAL A 229 -11.96 -3.28 -18.09
CA VAL A 229 -11.22 -4.45 -17.59
C VAL A 229 -12.15 -5.46 -16.92
N LEU A 230 -13.09 -5.00 -16.09
CA LEU A 230 -14.07 -5.86 -15.42
C LEU A 230 -15.03 -6.54 -16.40
N SER A 231 -15.62 -5.77 -17.33
CA SER A 231 -16.53 -6.32 -18.35
C SER A 231 -15.84 -7.38 -19.21
N GLN A 232 -14.57 -7.16 -19.56
CA GLN A 232 -13.77 -8.16 -20.27
C GLN A 232 -13.61 -9.46 -19.45
N HIS A 233 -13.38 -9.34 -18.14
CA HIS A 233 -13.21 -10.48 -17.24
C HIS A 233 -14.50 -11.27 -17.04
N MET A 234 -15.63 -10.58 -16.95
CA MET A 234 -16.96 -11.18 -16.78
C MET A 234 -17.50 -11.83 -18.08
N GLY A 235 -16.79 -11.68 -19.21
CA GLY A 235 -17.21 -12.18 -20.51
C GLY A 235 -18.22 -11.27 -21.24
N GLU A 236 -18.53 -10.10 -20.67
CA GLU A 236 -19.41 -9.06 -21.23
C GLU A 236 -18.71 -8.29 -22.37
N THR A 237 -18.43 -9.03 -23.44
CA THR A 237 -17.55 -8.60 -24.54
C THR A 237 -18.12 -7.40 -25.30
N GLU A 238 -19.44 -7.32 -25.44
CA GLU A 238 -20.13 -6.23 -26.15
C GLU A 238 -19.95 -4.89 -25.41
N ILE A 239 -20.14 -4.89 -24.08
CA ILE A 239 -19.97 -3.73 -23.21
C ILE A 239 -18.50 -3.30 -23.20
N SER A 240 -17.59 -4.26 -23.00
CA SER A 240 -16.15 -4.04 -23.04
C SER A 240 -15.72 -3.35 -24.34
N THR A 241 -16.17 -3.86 -25.49
CA THR A 241 -15.81 -3.32 -26.81
C THR A 241 -16.29 -1.87 -26.98
N LEU A 242 -17.51 -1.57 -26.55
CA LEU A 242 -18.07 -0.22 -26.63
C LEU A 242 -17.24 0.79 -25.81
N ILE A 243 -16.83 0.40 -24.60
CA ILE A 243 -16.02 1.25 -23.72
C ILE A 243 -14.61 1.40 -24.30
N ILE A 244 -14.00 0.32 -24.78
CA ILE A 244 -12.68 0.36 -25.43
C ILE A 244 -12.67 1.36 -26.61
N ASP A 245 -13.70 1.31 -27.46
CA ASP A 245 -13.82 2.22 -28.61
C ASP A 245 -14.01 3.70 -28.21
N MET A 246 -14.58 3.94 -27.03
CA MET A 246 -14.65 5.27 -26.43
C MET A 246 -13.28 5.71 -25.90
N LEU A 247 -12.61 4.85 -25.11
CA LEU A 247 -11.30 5.09 -24.51
C LEU A 247 -10.23 5.40 -25.57
N LYS A 248 -10.24 4.70 -26.71
CA LYS A 248 -9.32 4.95 -27.85
C LYS A 248 -9.42 6.36 -28.44
N LYS A 249 -10.54 7.05 -28.26
CA LYS A 249 -10.77 8.41 -28.80
C LYS A 249 -10.40 9.51 -27.80
N LEU A 250 -10.12 9.14 -26.54
CA LEU A 250 -9.78 10.12 -25.50
C LEU A 250 -8.37 10.65 -25.69
N ILE A 251 -8.22 11.96 -25.47
CA ILE A 251 -6.92 12.62 -25.44
C ILE A 251 -6.67 13.05 -23.99
N PRO A 252 -5.87 12.29 -23.22
CA PRO A 252 -5.59 12.61 -21.83
C PRO A 252 -4.80 13.93 -21.72
N LEU A 253 -5.20 14.79 -20.78
CA LEU A 253 -4.60 16.10 -20.56
C LEU A 253 -3.34 16.05 -19.66
N ASN A 254 -3.28 15.10 -18.73
CA ASN A 254 -2.17 14.92 -17.81
C ASN A 254 -1.46 13.57 -18.04
N GLN A 255 -0.25 13.42 -17.50
CA GLN A 255 0.56 12.22 -17.67
C GLN A 255 -0.04 10.99 -16.97
N GLU A 256 -0.67 11.17 -15.81
CA GLU A 256 -1.28 10.07 -15.05
C GLU A 256 -2.43 9.42 -15.82
N HIS A 257 -3.37 10.22 -16.32
CA HIS A 257 -4.49 9.75 -17.14
C HIS A 257 -3.99 9.07 -18.41
N ALA A 258 -2.92 9.58 -19.02
CA ALA A 258 -2.30 8.96 -20.18
C ALA A 258 -1.69 7.59 -19.84
N CYS A 259 -1.00 7.47 -18.70
CA CYS A 259 -0.47 6.19 -18.20
C CYS A 259 -1.59 5.19 -17.89
N LYS A 260 -2.66 5.63 -17.21
CA LYS A 260 -3.81 4.77 -16.88
C LYS A 260 -4.51 4.28 -18.14
N LEU A 261 -4.79 5.18 -19.09
CA LEU A 261 -5.39 4.82 -20.38
C LEU A 261 -4.51 3.83 -21.16
N ALA A 262 -3.21 4.09 -21.24
CA ALA A 262 -2.28 3.26 -21.99
C ALA A 262 -2.11 1.86 -21.37
N THR A 263 -1.99 1.77 -20.04
CA THR A 263 -1.92 0.47 -19.35
C THR A 263 -3.21 -0.32 -19.52
N THR A 264 -4.39 0.31 -19.36
CA THR A 264 -5.69 -0.33 -19.57
C THR A 264 -5.85 -0.87 -21.00
N LEU A 265 -5.59 -0.04 -22.02
CA LEU A 265 -5.65 -0.49 -23.42
C LEU A 265 -4.63 -1.61 -23.69
N GLY A 266 -3.44 -1.53 -23.09
CA GLY A 266 -2.44 -2.59 -23.15
C GLY A 266 -2.93 -3.94 -22.62
N ILE A 267 -3.56 -3.93 -21.44
CA ILE A 267 -4.16 -5.12 -20.80
C ILE A 267 -5.30 -5.70 -21.64
N LEU A 268 -6.10 -4.84 -22.27
CA LEU A 268 -7.23 -5.23 -23.12
C LEU A 268 -6.81 -5.70 -24.53
N GLY A 269 -5.51 -5.75 -24.82
CA GLY A 269 -4.99 -6.25 -26.10
C GLY A 269 -4.82 -5.18 -27.18
N GLU A 270 -5.16 -3.92 -26.89
CA GLU A 270 -5.09 -2.77 -27.80
C GLU A 270 -3.68 -2.18 -27.86
N HIS A 271 -2.72 -3.05 -28.19
CA HIS A 271 -1.29 -2.77 -28.08
C HIS A 271 -0.80 -1.66 -29.00
N ALA A 272 -1.42 -1.47 -30.17
CA ALA A 272 -1.05 -0.40 -31.09
C ALA A 272 -1.31 0.99 -30.47
N VAL A 273 -2.50 1.18 -29.88
CA VAL A 273 -2.88 2.45 -29.25
C VAL A 273 -2.10 2.65 -27.94
N ALA A 274 -1.96 1.59 -27.13
CA ALA A 274 -1.13 1.63 -25.93
C ALA A 274 0.31 2.05 -26.27
N TYR A 275 0.88 1.52 -27.35
CA TYR A 275 2.21 1.86 -27.80
C TYR A 275 2.36 3.34 -28.19
N GLU A 276 1.39 3.90 -28.92
CA GLU A 276 1.40 5.32 -29.28
C GLU A 276 1.36 6.23 -28.04
N LEU A 277 0.51 5.91 -27.07
CA LEU A 277 0.40 6.66 -25.81
C LEU A 277 1.70 6.57 -24.99
N PHE A 278 2.25 5.38 -24.79
CA PHE A 278 3.51 5.21 -24.06
C PHE A 278 4.70 5.86 -24.77
N ALA A 279 4.78 5.77 -26.09
CA ALA A 279 5.83 6.43 -26.86
C ALA A 279 5.77 7.95 -26.71
N ARG A 280 4.55 8.53 -26.63
CA ARG A 280 4.35 9.95 -26.34
C ARG A 280 4.76 10.29 -24.90
N LEU A 281 4.39 9.46 -23.92
CA LEU A 281 4.76 9.67 -22.53
C LEU A 281 6.28 9.66 -22.33
N VAL A 282 6.98 8.65 -22.85
CA VAL A 282 8.45 8.57 -22.78
C VAL A 282 9.11 9.77 -23.44
N LYS A 283 8.52 10.35 -24.50
CA LYS A 283 9.06 11.52 -25.18
C LYS A 283 9.06 12.78 -24.29
N TYR A 284 8.08 12.91 -23.39
CA TYR A 284 7.91 14.07 -22.50
C TYR A 284 8.19 13.71 -21.03
N ASP A 285 8.88 12.61 -20.78
CA ASP A 285 9.23 12.13 -19.44
C ASP A 285 10.55 12.75 -18.99
N ASP A 286 10.46 13.96 -18.42
CA ASP A 286 11.62 14.66 -17.86
C ASP A 286 12.20 13.92 -16.64
N ALA A 287 11.35 13.18 -15.91
CA ALA A 287 11.70 12.42 -14.72
C ALA A 287 12.49 11.13 -15.03
N GLN A 288 12.51 10.68 -16.30
CA GLN A 288 13.16 9.44 -16.73
C GLN A 288 12.72 8.22 -15.90
N THR A 289 11.41 8.05 -15.79
CA THR A 289 10.75 7.04 -14.96
C THR A 289 11.00 5.62 -15.50
N VAL A 290 11.72 4.78 -14.77
CA VAL A 290 12.14 3.42 -15.22
C VAL A 290 10.96 2.53 -15.62
N SER A 291 9.89 2.51 -14.81
CA SER A 291 8.68 1.72 -15.07
C SER A 291 7.97 2.14 -16.36
N LEU A 292 8.00 3.42 -16.72
CA LEU A 292 7.43 3.94 -17.96
C LEU A 292 8.15 3.38 -19.21
N TYR A 293 9.48 3.26 -19.15
CA TYR A 293 10.25 2.59 -20.20
C TYR A 293 9.89 1.11 -20.32
N HIS A 294 9.63 0.43 -19.20
CA HIS A 294 9.15 -0.96 -19.23
C HIS A 294 7.78 -1.06 -19.91
N TYR A 295 6.79 -0.23 -19.55
CA TYR A 295 5.47 -0.27 -20.19
C TYR A 295 5.54 0.03 -21.70
N ALA A 296 6.36 1.01 -22.10
CA ALA A 296 6.62 1.31 -23.51
C ALA A 296 7.29 0.14 -24.24
N ALA A 297 8.20 -0.58 -23.57
CA ALA A 297 8.85 -1.76 -24.13
C ALA A 297 7.86 -2.91 -24.38
N VAL A 298 7.04 -3.24 -23.39
CA VAL A 298 5.99 -4.27 -23.50
C VAL A 298 4.99 -3.91 -24.60
N ALA A 299 4.56 -2.65 -24.66
CA ALA A 299 3.66 -2.19 -25.72
C ALA A 299 4.28 -2.31 -27.11
N ALA A 300 5.54 -1.91 -27.28
CA ALA A 300 6.26 -2.05 -28.53
C ALA A 300 6.39 -3.52 -28.94
N TRP A 301 6.75 -4.40 -27.99
CA TRP A 301 6.89 -5.84 -28.21
C TRP A 301 5.57 -6.46 -28.67
N ASN A 302 4.50 -6.23 -27.92
CA ASN A 302 3.18 -6.77 -28.22
C ASN A 302 2.57 -6.18 -29.49
N ASN A 303 3.02 -4.99 -29.92
CA ASN A 303 2.69 -4.38 -31.21
C ASN A 303 3.60 -4.86 -32.36
N GLY A 304 4.44 -5.88 -32.15
CA GLY A 304 5.30 -6.47 -33.19
C GLY A 304 6.57 -5.68 -33.50
N ASN A 305 7.03 -4.82 -32.59
CA ASN A 305 8.24 -3.99 -32.74
C ASN A 305 9.34 -4.38 -31.72
N PRO A 306 9.91 -5.60 -31.79
CA PRO A 306 10.87 -6.08 -30.80
C PRO A 306 12.16 -5.25 -30.74
N THR A 307 12.57 -4.65 -31.85
CA THR A 307 13.74 -3.76 -31.90
C THR A 307 13.57 -2.52 -31.03
N ARG A 308 12.38 -1.88 -31.07
CA ARG A 308 12.06 -0.76 -30.19
C ARG A 308 11.89 -1.21 -28.75
N ALA A 309 11.24 -2.36 -28.51
CA ALA A 309 11.09 -2.91 -27.17
C ALA A 309 12.44 -3.09 -26.46
N LEU A 310 13.39 -3.76 -27.11
CA LEU A 310 14.75 -3.95 -26.58
C LEU A 310 15.48 -2.62 -26.36
N SER A 311 15.24 -1.61 -27.20
CA SER A 311 15.81 -0.27 -26.98
C SER A 311 15.29 0.39 -25.71
N TYR A 312 13.99 0.26 -25.40
CA TYR A 312 13.42 0.82 -24.18
C TYR A 312 13.93 0.09 -22.92
N TRP A 313 13.99 -1.25 -22.91
CA TRP A 313 14.56 -1.96 -21.77
C TRP A 313 16.05 -1.69 -21.57
N ARG A 314 16.85 -1.57 -22.64
CA ARG A 314 18.26 -1.12 -22.51
C ARG A 314 18.36 0.26 -21.88
N ARG A 315 17.42 1.16 -22.19
CA ARG A 315 17.36 2.48 -21.54
C ARG A 315 16.98 2.36 -20.07
N ALA A 316 15.98 1.54 -19.73
CA ALA A 316 15.58 1.25 -18.35
C ALA A 316 16.76 0.71 -17.51
N VAL A 317 17.49 -0.28 -18.02
CA VAL A 317 18.71 -0.82 -17.38
C VAL A 317 19.78 0.25 -17.20
N LYS A 318 19.94 1.18 -18.15
CA LYS A 318 20.91 2.27 -18.01
C LYS A 318 20.51 3.29 -16.93
N LEU A 319 19.21 3.50 -16.72
CA LEU A 319 18.70 4.44 -15.71
C LEU A 319 18.80 3.87 -14.31
N ALA A 320 18.57 2.57 -14.15
CA ALA A 320 18.69 1.85 -12.89
C ALA A 320 19.57 0.59 -13.07
N PRO A 321 20.91 0.75 -13.12
CA PRO A 321 21.82 -0.38 -13.33
C PRO A 321 21.86 -1.35 -12.15
N ASP A 322 21.47 -0.89 -10.97
CA ASP A 322 21.43 -1.67 -9.73
C ASP A 322 20.06 -2.33 -9.49
N GLU A 323 19.07 -2.08 -10.35
CA GLU A 323 17.75 -2.75 -10.29
C GLU A 323 17.71 -4.02 -11.14
N ASP A 324 17.14 -5.06 -10.55
CA ASP A 324 17.00 -6.36 -11.18
C ASP A 324 15.87 -6.44 -12.23
N VAL A 325 14.77 -5.72 -12.00
CA VAL A 325 13.54 -5.82 -12.81
C VAL A 325 13.82 -5.46 -14.28
N PRO A 326 14.46 -4.32 -14.62
CA PRO A 326 14.74 -3.98 -16.01
C PRO A 326 15.67 -4.97 -16.71
N ALA A 327 16.68 -5.48 -15.99
CA ALA A 327 17.66 -6.41 -16.52
C ALA A 327 17.02 -7.77 -16.85
N PHE A 328 16.18 -8.28 -15.94
CA PHE A 328 15.41 -9.49 -16.15
C PHE A 328 14.54 -9.40 -17.41
N HIS A 329 13.71 -8.35 -17.53
CA HIS A 329 12.81 -8.19 -18.69
C HIS A 329 13.56 -8.04 -20.01
N LEU A 330 14.74 -7.40 -20.01
CA LEU A 330 15.60 -7.32 -21.19
C LEU A 330 16.10 -8.70 -21.63
N ILE A 331 16.65 -9.48 -20.69
CA ILE A 331 17.20 -10.83 -20.98
C ILE A 331 16.07 -11.74 -21.44
N HIS A 332 14.95 -11.74 -20.73
CA HIS A 332 13.78 -12.55 -21.08
C HIS A 332 13.28 -12.24 -22.50
N ALA A 333 13.16 -10.96 -22.86
CA ALA A 333 12.76 -10.58 -24.20
C ALA A 333 13.79 -10.98 -25.28
N GLN A 334 15.08 -11.06 -24.96
CA GLN A 334 16.10 -11.54 -25.89
C GLN A 334 15.98 -13.05 -26.15
N GLU A 335 15.66 -13.83 -25.12
CA GLU A 335 15.44 -15.29 -25.24
C GLU A 335 14.22 -15.64 -26.09
N LEU A 336 13.19 -14.79 -26.05
CA LEU A 336 11.96 -14.98 -26.82
C LEU A 336 12.06 -14.49 -28.27
N LEU A 337 13.16 -13.81 -28.66
CA LEU A 337 13.29 -13.15 -29.95
C LEU A 337 13.24 -14.13 -31.14
N ASP A 338 13.72 -15.36 -30.92
CA ASP A 338 13.79 -16.40 -31.94
C ASP A 338 12.49 -17.22 -32.06
N GLN A 339 11.46 -16.92 -31.25
CA GLN A 339 10.18 -17.64 -31.29
C GLN A 339 9.21 -17.04 -32.32
N GLU A 340 8.64 -17.90 -33.16
CA GLU A 340 7.58 -17.52 -34.10
C GLU A 340 6.28 -18.31 -33.85
N PRO A 341 5.14 -17.64 -33.57
CA PRO A 341 4.99 -16.18 -33.44
C PRO A 341 5.63 -15.64 -32.14
N LEU A 342 5.97 -14.34 -32.14
CA LEU A 342 6.47 -13.67 -30.93
C LEU A 342 5.43 -13.79 -29.79
N PRO A 343 5.80 -14.38 -28.64
CA PRO A 343 4.91 -14.54 -27.50
C PRO A 343 4.52 -13.17 -26.94
N LYS A 344 3.29 -13.04 -26.41
CA LYS A 344 2.84 -11.80 -25.78
C LYS A 344 3.44 -11.67 -24.38
N LEU A 345 3.88 -10.46 -24.05
CA LEU A 345 4.40 -10.11 -22.74
C LEU A 345 3.35 -9.35 -21.93
N GLN A 346 3.47 -9.39 -20.62
CA GLN A 346 2.53 -8.72 -19.73
C GLN A 346 3.06 -7.34 -19.31
N TYR A 347 2.14 -6.41 -19.02
CA TYR A 347 2.46 -5.03 -18.63
C TYR A 347 2.84 -4.89 -17.15
N HIS A 348 3.29 -5.96 -16.50
CA HIS A 348 3.55 -5.96 -15.06
C HIS A 348 5.01 -5.60 -14.77
N TYR A 349 5.25 -4.48 -14.08
CA TYR A 349 6.61 -4.03 -13.72
C TYR A 349 7.08 -4.66 -12.39
N GLN A 350 7.17 -5.99 -12.35
CA GLN A 350 7.82 -6.74 -11.28
C GLN A 350 8.51 -7.98 -11.87
N LEU A 351 9.35 -8.65 -11.08
CA LEU A 351 9.87 -9.97 -11.45
C LEU A 351 8.73 -11.01 -11.39
N PRO A 352 8.69 -12.00 -12.29
CA PRO A 352 7.78 -13.14 -12.15
C PRO A 352 7.97 -13.84 -10.80
N PHE A 353 6.91 -14.44 -10.30
CA PHE A 353 6.92 -15.09 -8.99
C PHE A 353 8.04 -16.15 -8.90
N GLU A 354 8.21 -16.96 -9.93
CA GLU A 354 9.21 -18.02 -10.01
C GLU A 354 10.63 -17.47 -9.87
N GLU A 355 10.89 -16.31 -10.47
CA GLU A 355 12.18 -15.62 -10.41
C GLU A 355 12.41 -14.99 -9.03
N GLN A 356 11.38 -14.38 -8.44
CA GLN A 356 11.44 -13.89 -7.06
C GLN A 356 11.75 -15.04 -6.09
N TYR A 357 11.07 -16.17 -6.28
CA TYR A 357 11.22 -17.37 -5.47
C TYR A 357 12.63 -17.96 -5.57
N LEU A 358 13.17 -18.12 -6.78
CA LEU A 358 14.53 -18.62 -7.00
C LEU A 358 15.57 -17.77 -6.27
N ARG A 359 15.48 -16.44 -6.41
CA ARG A 359 16.42 -15.51 -5.75
C ARG A 359 16.35 -15.59 -4.24
N LEU A 360 15.16 -15.83 -3.69
CA LEU A 360 14.96 -15.96 -2.25
C LEU A 360 15.50 -17.30 -1.72
N GLN A 361 15.38 -18.40 -2.46
CA GLN A 361 15.95 -19.71 -2.08
C GLN A 361 17.48 -19.67 -1.92
N ASP A 362 18.17 -18.83 -2.71
CA ASP A 362 19.63 -18.70 -2.65
C ASP A 362 20.13 -17.91 -1.41
N LEU A 363 19.23 -17.23 -0.68
CA LEU A 363 19.61 -16.20 0.31
C LEU A 363 19.37 -16.55 1.79
N ALA A 364 18.62 -17.59 2.16
CA ALA A 364 18.25 -17.79 3.57
C ALA A 364 18.07 -19.25 4.03
N SER A 365 18.11 -19.42 5.35
CA SER A 365 17.59 -20.61 6.02
C SER A 365 16.05 -20.64 5.97
N ASP A 366 15.42 -21.83 5.98
CA ASP A 366 13.95 -22.00 5.84
C ASP A 366 13.09 -21.11 6.77
N GLN A 367 13.64 -20.67 7.92
CA GLN A 367 12.96 -19.80 8.89
C GLN A 367 12.99 -18.31 8.53
N GLU A 368 14.13 -17.78 8.08
CA GLU A 368 14.28 -16.37 7.70
C GLU A 368 13.49 -16.06 6.41
N LEU A 369 13.46 -17.03 5.49
CA LEU A 369 12.60 -17.02 4.31
C LEU A 369 11.11 -16.87 4.67
N LEU A 370 10.65 -17.64 5.66
CA LEU A 370 9.26 -17.61 6.13
C LEU A 370 8.88 -16.25 6.71
N GLU A 371 9.77 -15.62 7.47
CA GLU A 371 9.54 -14.29 8.06
C GLU A 371 9.52 -13.21 6.99
N GLN A 372 10.41 -13.27 6.01
CA GLN A 372 10.38 -12.36 4.86
C GLN A 372 9.12 -12.52 4.02
N TRP A 373 8.64 -13.75 3.80
CA TRP A 373 7.39 -13.97 3.06
C TRP A 373 6.14 -13.49 3.81
N LYS A 374 6.13 -13.63 5.13
CA LYS A 374 5.05 -13.09 5.97
C LYS A 374 5.04 -11.56 5.95
N GLY A 375 6.22 -10.94 6.01
CA GLY A 375 6.37 -9.50 6.17
C GLY A 375 6.49 -8.69 4.87
N ASN A 376 6.83 -9.31 3.73
CA ASN A 376 7.08 -8.61 2.47
C ASN A 376 5.81 -8.58 1.59
N PRO A 377 5.17 -7.41 1.45
CA PRO A 377 3.91 -7.30 0.72
C PRO A 377 4.04 -7.60 -0.79
N LEU A 378 5.19 -7.29 -1.41
CA LEU A 378 5.41 -7.54 -2.84
C LEU A 378 5.37 -9.05 -3.16
N ILE A 379 5.95 -9.87 -2.29
CA ILE A 379 5.91 -11.33 -2.42
C ILE A 379 4.47 -11.83 -2.25
N ARG A 380 3.72 -11.26 -1.29
CA ARG A 380 2.31 -11.59 -1.06
C ARG A 380 1.42 -11.22 -2.25
N SER A 381 1.62 -10.03 -2.81
CA SER A 381 0.95 -9.58 -4.03
C SER A 381 1.23 -10.51 -5.22
N SER A 382 2.46 -11.04 -5.29
CA SER A 382 2.87 -12.00 -6.32
C SER A 382 2.20 -13.36 -6.14
N PHE A 383 1.95 -13.83 -4.90
CA PHE A 383 1.14 -15.04 -4.65
C PHE A 383 -0.30 -14.85 -5.12
N PHE A 384 -0.91 -13.71 -4.80
CA PHE A 384 -2.27 -13.40 -5.21
C PHE A 384 -2.41 -13.39 -6.75
N TRP A 385 -1.47 -12.70 -7.40
CA TRP A 385 -1.41 -12.64 -8.86
C TRP A 385 -1.22 -14.04 -9.46
N ALA A 386 -0.28 -14.82 -8.94
CA ALA A 386 0.04 -16.15 -9.44
C ALA A 386 -1.11 -17.15 -9.25
N LEU A 387 -1.89 -17.06 -8.16
CA LEU A 387 -3.11 -17.86 -8.01
C LEU A 387 -4.21 -17.48 -8.99
N SER A 388 -4.31 -16.20 -9.31
CA SER A 388 -5.32 -15.67 -10.22
C SER A 388 -4.99 -15.94 -11.68
N ARG A 389 -3.72 -15.77 -12.08
CA ARG A 389 -3.27 -15.70 -13.48
C ARG A 389 -2.24 -16.76 -13.87
N GLY A 390 -1.62 -17.43 -12.90
CA GLY A 390 -0.60 -18.46 -13.15
C GLY A 390 -1.19 -19.70 -13.82
N ASP A 391 -0.33 -20.52 -14.42
CA ASP A 391 -0.73 -21.82 -14.92
C ASP A 391 -0.97 -22.81 -13.77
N PHE A 392 -1.40 -24.02 -14.08
CA PHE A 392 -1.68 -25.05 -13.07
C PHE A 392 -0.52 -25.26 -12.09
N GLU A 393 0.71 -25.30 -12.60
CA GLU A 393 1.88 -25.65 -11.80
C GLU A 393 2.32 -24.48 -10.92
N THR A 394 2.29 -23.26 -11.45
CA THR A 394 2.48 -22.02 -10.68
C THR A 394 1.44 -21.93 -9.55
N LYS A 395 0.16 -22.16 -9.84
CA LYS A 395 -0.90 -22.16 -8.82
C LYS A 395 -0.64 -23.20 -7.72
N ARG A 396 -0.27 -24.42 -8.11
CA ARG A 396 0.05 -25.51 -7.19
C ARG A 396 1.23 -25.17 -6.28
N GLN A 397 2.29 -24.59 -6.83
CA GLN A 397 3.47 -24.17 -6.08
C GLN A 397 3.13 -23.08 -5.08
N VAL A 398 2.39 -22.05 -5.50
CA VAL A 398 1.96 -20.97 -4.62
C VAL A 398 1.06 -21.47 -3.50
N LEU A 399 0.09 -22.35 -3.79
CA LEU A 399 -0.73 -22.98 -2.74
C LEU A 399 0.14 -23.66 -1.69
N ASN A 400 1.12 -24.47 -2.10
CA ASN A 400 2.01 -25.13 -1.16
C ASN A 400 2.77 -24.13 -0.28
N LEU A 401 3.23 -23.01 -0.85
CA LEU A 401 3.94 -21.96 -0.12
C LEU A 401 3.05 -21.21 0.87
N LEU A 402 1.82 -20.89 0.47
CA LEU A 402 0.82 -20.27 1.35
C LEU A 402 0.52 -21.12 2.59
N GLY A 403 0.59 -22.44 2.46
CA GLY A 403 0.45 -23.37 3.59
C GLY A 403 1.50 -23.21 4.70
N TRP A 404 2.63 -22.54 4.42
CA TRP A 404 3.67 -22.23 5.40
C TRP A 404 3.48 -20.87 6.09
N ILE A 405 2.85 -19.91 5.39
CA ILE A 405 2.68 -18.52 5.85
C ILE A 405 1.60 -18.43 6.93
N ALA A 406 0.50 -19.16 6.74
CA ALA A 406 -0.48 -19.49 7.78
C ALA A 406 -1.03 -18.30 8.59
N ASP A 407 -1.53 -17.26 7.90
CA ASP A 407 -2.20 -16.12 8.52
C ASP A 407 -3.67 -15.96 8.07
N GLU A 408 -4.39 -15.01 8.67
CA GLU A 408 -5.81 -14.78 8.42
C GLU A 408 -6.09 -14.33 6.98
N GLU A 409 -5.18 -13.55 6.39
CA GLU A 409 -5.28 -13.07 5.00
C GLU A 409 -5.16 -14.25 4.02
N VAL A 410 -4.20 -15.16 4.24
CA VAL A 410 -4.09 -16.40 3.46
C VAL A 410 -5.35 -17.26 3.59
N SER A 411 -5.94 -17.33 4.78
CA SER A 411 -7.17 -18.11 5.00
C SER A 411 -8.34 -17.58 4.19
N ARG A 412 -8.58 -16.26 4.18
CA ARG A 412 -9.63 -15.63 3.36
C ARG A 412 -9.38 -15.79 1.87
N LEU A 413 -8.12 -15.64 1.45
CA LEU A 413 -7.71 -15.82 0.06
C LEU A 413 -7.96 -17.26 -0.44
N LEU A 414 -7.64 -18.27 0.38
CA LEU A 414 -7.94 -19.66 0.05
C LEU A 414 -9.44 -19.92 -0.02
N GLU A 415 -10.24 -19.34 0.88
CA GLU A 415 -11.71 -19.43 0.80
C GLU A 415 -12.27 -18.89 -0.52
N GLN A 416 -11.78 -17.74 -0.96
CA GLN A 416 -12.17 -17.13 -2.24
C GLN A 416 -11.69 -17.97 -3.43
N PHE A 417 -10.44 -18.45 -3.41
CA PHE A 417 -9.90 -19.31 -4.45
C PHE A 417 -10.75 -20.57 -4.65
N ILE A 418 -11.18 -21.23 -3.58
CA ILE A 418 -12.04 -22.43 -3.60
C ILE A 418 -13.42 -22.17 -4.22
N ARG A 419 -13.93 -20.94 -4.14
CA ARG A 419 -15.23 -20.52 -4.67
C ARG A 419 -15.21 -20.19 -6.17
N GLN A 420 -14.03 -20.05 -6.78
CA GLN A 420 -13.93 -19.74 -8.21
C GLN A 420 -14.59 -20.82 -9.08
N GLU A 421 -15.42 -20.39 -10.03
CA GLU A 421 -16.02 -21.28 -11.03
C GLU A 421 -14.95 -21.78 -12.02
N GLY A 422 -15.04 -23.05 -12.41
CA GLY A 422 -14.08 -23.66 -13.34
C GLY A 422 -12.72 -24.03 -12.73
N LEU A 423 -12.56 -23.92 -11.40
CA LEU A 423 -11.33 -24.33 -10.73
C LEU A 423 -11.10 -25.84 -10.86
N GLU A 424 -9.86 -26.21 -11.17
CA GLU A 424 -9.47 -27.61 -11.29
C GLU A 424 -9.64 -28.38 -9.96
N PRO A 425 -10.22 -29.59 -9.96
CA PRO A 425 -10.56 -30.33 -8.73
C PRO A 425 -9.35 -30.59 -7.81
N GLU A 426 -8.15 -30.73 -8.37
CA GLU A 426 -6.93 -30.99 -7.60
C GLU A 426 -6.46 -29.76 -6.84
N LEU A 427 -6.43 -28.59 -7.49
CA LEU A 427 -6.08 -27.31 -6.85
C LEU A 427 -7.10 -26.96 -5.78
N LYS A 428 -8.39 -27.22 -6.03
CA LYS A 428 -9.45 -27.01 -5.05
C LYS A 428 -9.24 -27.84 -3.78
N LYS A 429 -8.98 -29.14 -3.93
CA LYS A 429 -8.69 -30.03 -2.79
C LYS A 429 -7.45 -29.60 -2.01
N LEU A 430 -6.39 -29.17 -2.72
CA LEU A 430 -5.17 -28.69 -2.09
C LEU A 430 -5.44 -27.42 -1.26
N ALA A 431 -6.15 -26.45 -1.82
CA ALA A 431 -6.53 -25.23 -1.13
C ALA A 431 -7.44 -25.52 0.08
N GLU A 432 -8.44 -26.40 -0.06
CA GLU A 432 -9.31 -26.84 1.04
C GLU A 432 -8.51 -27.50 2.17
N ALA A 433 -7.56 -28.37 1.85
CA ALA A 433 -6.72 -29.04 2.83
C ALA A 433 -5.83 -28.06 3.61
N ILE A 434 -5.27 -27.07 2.92
CA ILE A 434 -4.46 -26.02 3.56
C ILE A 434 -5.35 -25.15 4.45
N LEU A 435 -6.48 -24.68 3.94
CA LEU A 435 -7.42 -23.86 4.71
C LEU A 435 -7.90 -24.55 5.99
N LEU A 436 -8.17 -25.86 5.91
CA LEU A 436 -8.54 -26.69 7.06
C LEU A 436 -7.43 -26.68 8.13
N ARG A 437 -6.16 -26.80 7.70
CA ARG A 437 -4.98 -26.75 8.58
C ARG A 437 -4.82 -25.37 9.23
N LEU A 438 -5.13 -24.29 8.51
CA LEU A 438 -4.97 -22.92 8.99
C LEU A 438 -6.03 -22.51 10.03
N LYS A 439 -7.27 -22.98 9.88
CA LYS A 439 -8.37 -22.62 10.78
C LYS A 439 -8.28 -23.24 12.18
N GLY A 440 -7.28 -24.09 12.45
CA GLY A 440 -7.22 -24.87 13.69
C GLY A 440 -8.36 -25.90 13.83
N ASP A 441 -9.31 -25.90 12.90
CA ASP A 441 -10.25 -26.99 12.64
C ASP A 441 -9.50 -28.12 11.95
N GLU A 442 -8.50 -28.69 12.62
CA GLU A 442 -8.34 -30.11 12.46
C GLU A 442 -9.71 -30.72 12.84
N PRO A 443 -10.44 -31.37 11.91
CA PRO A 443 -11.40 -32.34 12.40
C PRO A 443 -10.58 -33.31 13.28
N PRO A 444 -11.14 -33.87 14.36
CA PRO A 444 -10.41 -34.65 15.39
C PRO A 444 -9.78 -35.95 14.84
N ARG A 445 -8.87 -35.81 13.88
CA ARG A 445 -8.49 -36.77 12.82
C ARG A 445 -6.98 -36.87 12.68
N ALA A 446 -6.18 -35.86 13.05
CA ALA A 446 -4.70 -35.95 13.03
C ALA A 446 -4.09 -36.34 14.40
N GLU A 447 -4.66 -35.89 15.53
CA GLU A 447 -4.15 -36.27 16.87
C GLU A 447 -4.19 -37.79 17.12
N ALA A 448 -5.25 -38.51 16.72
CA ALA A 448 -5.36 -39.94 16.98
C ALA A 448 -4.36 -40.79 16.17
N GLY A 449 -4.04 -40.37 14.94
CA GLY A 449 -3.01 -41.01 14.10
C GLY A 449 -1.60 -40.65 14.57
N GLN A 450 -1.35 -39.38 14.87
CA GLN A 450 -0.07 -38.93 15.43
C GLN A 450 0.23 -39.59 16.78
N GLN A 451 -0.79 -39.83 17.62
CA GLN A 451 -0.66 -40.61 18.85
C GLN A 451 -0.13 -42.03 18.61
N ILE A 452 -0.47 -42.68 17.49
CA ILE A 452 0.04 -44.03 17.16
C ILE A 452 1.53 -43.97 16.84
N LEU A 453 1.94 -43.06 15.95
CA LEU A 453 3.35 -42.90 15.59
C LEU A 453 4.19 -42.47 16.80
N ALA A 454 3.71 -41.48 17.55
CA ALA A 454 4.38 -41.01 18.76
C ALA A 454 4.48 -42.11 19.83
N CYS A 455 3.43 -42.92 20.02
CA CYS A 455 3.44 -44.08 20.91
C CYS A 455 4.46 -45.13 20.44
N CYS A 456 4.54 -45.40 19.14
CA CYS A 456 5.50 -46.35 18.58
C CYS A 456 6.94 -45.87 18.80
N LEU A 457 7.23 -44.63 18.43
CA LEU A 457 8.58 -44.06 18.55
C LEU A 457 9.04 -43.90 20.00
N SER A 458 8.13 -43.60 20.94
CA SER A 458 8.46 -43.49 22.37
C SER A 458 8.84 -44.84 22.98
N HIS A 459 8.20 -45.94 22.58
CA HIS A 459 8.55 -47.29 23.01
C HIS A 459 9.79 -47.84 22.26
N MET A 460 10.17 -47.22 21.14
CA MET A 460 11.36 -47.56 20.35
C MET A 460 12.53 -46.60 20.60
N SER A 461 12.64 -46.02 21.80
CA SER A 461 13.69 -45.04 22.14
C SER A 461 15.10 -45.56 21.79
N ASP A 462 15.36 -46.85 22.07
CA ASP A 462 16.65 -47.51 21.92
C ASP A 462 16.84 -48.18 20.54
N ALA A 463 15.86 -48.06 19.64
CA ALA A 463 15.94 -48.60 18.28
C ALA A 463 16.87 -47.78 17.38
N SER A 464 17.45 -48.43 16.36
CA SER A 464 18.31 -47.75 15.37
C SER A 464 17.55 -46.70 14.56
N ALA A 465 18.26 -45.71 14.03
CA ALA A 465 17.67 -44.69 13.15
C ALA A 465 16.99 -45.31 11.93
N GLU A 466 17.59 -46.37 11.36
CA GLU A 466 17.01 -47.14 10.24
C GLU A 466 15.66 -47.74 10.59
N MET A 467 15.52 -48.24 11.82
CA MET A 467 14.29 -48.85 12.31
C MET A 467 13.19 -47.81 12.55
N LYS A 468 13.55 -46.64 13.09
CA LYS A 468 12.62 -45.51 13.25
C LYS A 468 12.14 -44.98 11.90
N GLN A 469 13.05 -44.81 10.93
CA GLN A 469 12.69 -44.41 9.56
C GLN A 469 11.80 -45.43 8.86
N ALA A 470 12.03 -46.74 9.06
CA ALA A 470 11.18 -47.78 8.51
C ALA A 470 9.76 -47.76 9.10
N VAL A 471 9.61 -47.46 10.39
CA VAL A 471 8.30 -47.23 11.04
C VAL A 471 7.60 -46.02 10.44
N GLU A 472 8.30 -44.90 10.25
CA GLU A 472 7.73 -43.68 9.66
C GLU A 472 7.27 -43.90 8.22
N ARG A 473 8.04 -44.63 7.40
CA ARG A 473 7.66 -45.00 6.02
C ARG A 473 6.40 -45.87 5.98
N LEU A 474 6.36 -46.92 6.81
CA LEU A 474 5.17 -47.76 6.89
C LEU A 474 3.96 -46.97 7.40
N TRP A 475 4.17 -46.08 8.38
CA TRP A 475 3.12 -45.24 8.92
C TRP A 475 2.50 -44.31 7.87
N MET A 476 3.30 -43.72 6.98
CA MET A 476 2.78 -42.89 5.89
C MET A 476 1.78 -43.66 5.02
N LEU A 477 2.12 -44.89 4.60
CA LEU A 477 1.22 -45.73 3.81
C LEU A 477 -0.04 -46.15 4.58
N VAL A 478 0.12 -46.50 5.86
CA VAL A 478 -0.99 -46.91 6.72
C VAL A 478 -1.96 -45.75 6.96
N ARG A 479 -1.44 -44.53 7.18
CA ARG A 479 -2.22 -43.31 7.36
C ARG A 479 -3.10 -43.05 6.13
N ASP A 480 -2.51 -43.16 4.94
CA ASP A 480 -3.17 -42.82 3.69
C ASP A 480 -4.26 -43.83 3.30
N GLU A 481 -4.07 -45.15 3.55
CA GLU A 481 -5.08 -46.17 3.20
C GLU A 481 -6.23 -46.32 4.22
N HIS A 482 -6.01 -45.97 5.48
CA HIS A 482 -6.99 -46.19 6.56
C HIS A 482 -7.62 -44.90 7.10
N GLU A 483 -7.52 -43.78 6.36
CA GLU A 483 -8.01 -42.43 6.73
C GLU A 483 -9.44 -42.40 7.31
N GLY A 484 -10.34 -43.27 6.82
CA GLY A 484 -11.74 -43.35 7.28
C GLY A 484 -11.97 -44.15 8.57
N GLN A 485 -11.02 -44.98 9.02
CA GLN A 485 -11.19 -45.93 10.14
C GLN A 485 -10.73 -45.35 11.48
N TRP A 486 -10.01 -44.23 11.47
CA TRP A 486 -9.45 -43.59 12.67
C TRP A 486 -10.51 -43.03 13.64
N ARG A 487 -11.75 -42.81 13.17
CA ARG A 487 -12.87 -42.28 13.97
C ARG A 487 -13.31 -43.20 15.13
N GLN A 488 -12.88 -44.47 15.16
CA GLN A 488 -13.27 -45.48 16.16
C GLN A 488 -12.09 -45.98 17.02
N LEU A 489 -10.95 -45.28 16.99
CA LEU A 489 -9.75 -45.64 17.76
C LEU A 489 -10.01 -45.53 19.26
N ARG A 490 -10.02 -46.66 19.97
CA ARG A 490 -10.12 -46.69 21.44
C ARG A 490 -8.77 -46.88 22.15
N LYS A 491 -7.72 -47.35 21.44
CA LYS A 491 -6.38 -47.63 21.97
C LYS A 491 -5.30 -47.55 20.87
N ALA A 492 -4.42 -46.56 20.94
CA ALA A 492 -3.34 -46.32 19.97
C ALA A 492 -2.21 -47.37 20.06
N GLU A 493 -2.03 -47.92 21.26
CA GLU A 493 -0.97 -48.85 21.64
C GLU A 493 -1.03 -50.16 20.84
N GLY A 494 -2.23 -50.59 20.44
CA GLY A 494 -2.41 -51.80 19.64
C GLY A 494 -1.90 -51.66 18.21
N TRP A 495 -2.08 -50.47 17.62
CA TRP A 495 -1.57 -50.16 16.28
C TRP A 495 -0.06 -49.95 16.30
N ALA A 496 0.44 -49.23 17.31
CA ALA A 496 1.87 -49.01 17.52
C ALA A 496 2.64 -50.34 17.68
N ALA A 497 2.11 -51.26 18.50
CA ALA A 497 2.69 -52.60 18.66
C ALA A 497 2.74 -53.41 17.34
N ALA A 498 1.74 -53.25 16.47
CA ALA A 498 1.72 -53.93 15.18
C ALA A 498 2.73 -53.33 14.19
N LEU A 499 2.89 -52.00 14.18
CA LEU A 499 3.89 -51.31 13.36
C LEU A 499 5.31 -51.73 13.76
N GLU A 500 5.62 -51.70 15.06
CA GLU A 500 6.93 -52.14 15.55
C GLU A 500 7.18 -53.61 15.18
N TYR A 501 6.20 -54.50 15.37
CA TYR A 501 6.33 -55.92 15.02
C TYR A 501 6.66 -56.13 13.54
N LEU A 502 5.92 -55.47 12.64
CA LEU A 502 6.08 -55.63 11.19
C LEU A 502 7.43 -55.11 10.71
N VAL A 503 7.85 -53.94 11.19
CA VAL A 503 9.16 -53.36 10.87
C VAL A 503 10.30 -54.20 11.44
N SER A 504 10.18 -54.65 12.69
CA SER A 504 11.18 -55.52 13.32
C SER A 504 11.38 -56.81 12.54
N ASN A 505 10.28 -57.44 12.13
CA ASN A 505 10.33 -58.68 11.36
C ASN A 505 10.93 -58.47 9.97
N HIS A 506 10.64 -57.35 9.31
CA HIS A 506 11.24 -57.00 8.02
C HIS A 506 12.76 -56.77 8.13
N LEU A 507 13.21 -56.06 9.17
CA LEU A 507 14.62 -55.78 9.42
C LEU A 507 15.39 -56.96 10.05
N GLY A 508 14.76 -58.13 10.18
CA GLY A 508 15.39 -59.34 10.72
C GLY A 508 15.60 -59.32 12.24
N VAL A 509 14.99 -58.36 12.95
CA VAL A 509 15.00 -58.29 14.42
C VAL A 509 13.99 -59.29 14.96
N ARG A 510 14.48 -60.28 15.72
CA ARG A 510 13.62 -61.30 16.32
C ARG A 510 12.82 -60.71 17.48
N ILE A 511 11.55 -60.42 17.21
CA ILE A 511 10.55 -60.07 18.23
C ILE A 511 9.25 -60.82 17.92
N THR A 512 8.60 -61.33 18.97
CA THR A 512 7.34 -62.04 18.87
C THR A 512 6.17 -61.09 19.13
N GLN A 513 4.99 -61.37 18.56
CA GLN A 513 3.78 -60.56 18.83
C GLN A 513 3.43 -60.51 20.32
N LYS A 514 3.81 -61.54 21.09
CA LYS A 514 3.63 -61.59 22.54
C LYS A 514 4.52 -60.57 23.25
N GLU A 515 5.78 -60.47 22.86
CA GLU A 515 6.72 -59.49 23.42
C GLU A 515 6.28 -58.05 23.13
N VAL A 516 5.80 -57.76 21.91
CA VAL A 516 5.29 -56.41 21.59
C VAL A 516 3.95 -56.13 22.29
N ALA A 517 3.10 -57.15 22.47
CA ALA A 517 1.86 -57.00 23.24
C ALA A 517 2.13 -56.65 24.72
N GLU A 518 3.10 -57.32 25.34
CA GLU A 518 3.55 -57.01 26.70
C GLU A 518 4.18 -55.62 26.79
N LYS A 519 5.05 -55.27 25.83
CA LYS A 519 5.73 -53.96 25.75
C LYS A 519 4.76 -52.78 25.72
N TYR A 520 3.68 -52.89 24.97
CA TYR A 520 2.67 -51.83 24.79
C TYR A 520 1.45 -52.00 25.71
N GLN A 521 1.47 -52.95 26.64
CA GLN A 521 0.38 -53.23 27.59
C GLN A 521 -0.98 -53.49 26.91
N VAL A 522 -0.97 -54.21 25.79
CA VAL A 522 -2.15 -54.58 25.01
C VAL A 522 -2.33 -56.09 24.94
N SER A 523 -3.54 -56.54 24.62
CA SER A 523 -3.79 -57.98 24.45
C SER A 523 -3.13 -58.51 23.17
N LEU A 524 -2.60 -59.74 23.22
CA LEU A 524 -2.03 -60.43 22.05
C LEU A 524 -3.03 -60.47 20.88
N SER A 525 -4.31 -60.66 21.16
CA SER A 525 -5.36 -60.67 20.12
C SER A 525 -5.53 -59.32 19.42
N SER A 526 -5.23 -58.21 20.08
CA SER A 526 -5.23 -56.87 19.47
C SER A 526 -4.05 -56.69 18.52
N VAL A 527 -2.85 -57.11 18.93
CA VAL A 527 -1.64 -57.07 18.09
C VAL A 527 -1.83 -57.97 16.86
N SER A 528 -2.27 -59.22 17.03
CA SER A 528 -2.52 -60.12 15.90
C SER A 528 -3.56 -59.60 14.91
N ARG A 529 -4.61 -58.91 15.40
CA ARG A 529 -5.63 -58.28 14.55
C ARG A 529 -5.02 -57.18 13.67
N TYR A 530 -4.23 -56.27 14.26
CA TYR A 530 -3.63 -55.17 13.52
C TYR A 530 -2.47 -55.61 12.64
N VAL A 531 -1.66 -56.60 13.05
CA VAL A 531 -0.65 -57.21 12.18
C VAL A 531 -1.29 -57.82 10.92
N LYS A 532 -2.43 -58.49 11.06
CA LYS A 532 -3.17 -59.02 9.90
C LYS A 532 -3.72 -57.93 9.00
N LEU A 533 -4.14 -56.79 9.58
CA LEU A 533 -4.65 -55.64 8.85
C LEU A 533 -3.55 -54.92 8.08
N LEU A 534 -2.41 -54.69 8.72
CA LEU A 534 -1.29 -53.90 8.19
C LEU A 534 -0.30 -54.73 7.38
N GLY A 535 -0.32 -56.06 7.48
CA GLY A 535 0.61 -56.97 6.79
C GLY A 535 0.73 -56.75 5.28
N PRO A 536 -0.38 -56.62 4.51
CA PRO A 536 -0.32 -56.33 3.08
C PRO A 536 0.35 -54.99 2.76
N LEU A 537 0.19 -53.99 3.63
CA LEU A 537 0.82 -52.67 3.48
C LEU A 537 2.30 -52.71 3.82
N ALA A 538 2.68 -53.44 4.88
CA ALA A 538 4.07 -53.67 5.21
C ALA A 538 4.80 -54.40 4.08
N GLN A 539 4.15 -55.40 3.47
CA GLN A 539 4.71 -56.08 2.30
C GLN A 539 4.91 -55.10 1.13
N ARG A 540 3.91 -54.27 0.79
CA ARG A 540 4.05 -53.22 -0.25
C ARG A 540 5.07 -52.12 0.08
N CYS A 541 5.30 -51.84 1.35
CA CYS A 541 6.23 -50.79 1.80
C CYS A 541 7.69 -51.23 1.69
N PHE A 542 7.93 -52.53 1.76
CA PHE A 542 9.24 -53.10 2.03
C PHE A 542 9.73 -54.12 0.99
N ASP A 543 8.83 -54.62 0.13
CA ASP A 543 9.16 -55.26 -1.15
C ASP A 543 9.47 -54.18 -2.21
#